data_AF-A0A242C2A6-F1
#
_entry.id   AF-A0A242C2A6-F1
#
_cell.length_a   1.000
_cell.length_b   1.000
_cell.length_c   1.000
_cell.angle_alpha   90.00
_cell.angle_beta   90.00
_cell.angle_gamma   90.00
#
_symmetry.space_group_name_H-M   'P 1'
#
loop_
_entity.id
_entity.type
_entity.pdbx_description
1 polymer ?
#
loop_
_entity_poly.entity_id
_entity_poly.type
_entity_poly.pdbx_seq_one_letter_code
_entity_poly.pdbx_strand_id
1 'polypeptide(L)'
;MKKYIVNKRAIDSDELLQLAIASNGIYESTLEKLLQCNRIGLEARLKTLEKHKWISKKKLSKHFYYAKKFDLDNLKHLDLQANALQKMLTLGFRTANLSIATNQQKQVTAFFYSSVRNIYNHKNFSQKPQASQLFNQCLSNENKEFYMKFTEYQHVQIPIQFSSAFDENQLPHTHSLDTLDIIAIPTKEQLPAIRNKLRDFNMYKVQNNIEFIRDDILIYIQSEDCFFFYAKNEQRQWILYRIERLFAFIYYLSNYFKSNEKITFSNDVEKYTKLETLYAKSSENRKQYNTIAKKKAKKKHSLS
;
A
#
# COMPACT_ATOMS: atom_id res chain seq x y z
N MET A 1 0.58 3.02 21.44
CA MET A 1 0.76 3.76 20.17
C MET A 1 1.15 2.78 19.07
N LYS A 2 0.37 2.67 17.99
CA LYS A 2 0.83 1.97 16.77
C LYS A 2 2.06 2.71 16.24
N LYS A 3 3.13 1.99 15.95
CA LYS A 3 4.38 2.55 15.43
C LYS A 3 4.30 2.53 13.90
N TYR A 4 4.11 3.70 13.28
CA TYR A 4 4.00 3.81 11.83
C TYR A 4 5.33 3.53 11.13
N ILE A 5 5.25 3.05 9.89
CA ILE A 5 6.44 2.86 9.07
C ILE A 5 6.84 4.23 8.54
N VAL A 6 8.02 4.67 8.99
CA VAL A 6 8.64 5.91 8.52
C VAL A 6 9.47 5.59 7.28
N ASN A 7 9.19 6.29 6.19
CA ASN A 7 10.03 6.39 5.02
C ASN A 7 11.18 7.35 5.30
N LYS A 8 12.37 7.01 4.81
CA LYS A 8 13.54 7.89 4.90
C LYS A 8 13.50 9.00 3.84
N ARG A 9 12.45 9.07 3.01
CA ARG A 9 12.34 10.12 1.99
C ARG A 9 12.24 11.50 2.64
N ALA A 10 12.94 12.46 2.07
CA ALA A 10 12.74 13.86 2.43
C ALA A 10 11.29 14.24 2.14
N ILE A 11 10.68 15.04 3.01
CA ILE A 11 9.39 15.64 2.71
C ILE A 11 9.61 16.58 1.52
N ASP A 12 8.77 16.52 0.51
CA ASP A 12 8.72 17.53 -0.54
C ASP A 12 7.72 18.61 -0.09
N SER A 13 8.14 19.87 -0.11
CA SER A 13 7.29 20.98 0.34
C SER A 13 6.14 21.25 -0.62
N ASP A 14 6.33 21.02 -1.92
CA ASP A 14 5.29 21.22 -2.93
C ASP A 14 4.27 20.09 -2.87
N GLU A 15 4.73 18.83 -2.73
CA GLU A 15 3.85 17.68 -2.48
C GLU A 15 3.03 17.91 -1.20
N LEU A 16 3.68 18.33 -0.10
CA LEU A 16 3.00 18.62 1.16
C LEU A 16 1.94 19.72 1.02
N LEU A 17 2.27 20.82 0.31
CA LEU A 17 1.36 21.91 0.07
C LEU A 17 0.16 21.47 -0.78
N GLN A 18 0.40 20.71 -1.86
CA GLN A 18 -0.65 20.18 -2.72
C GLN A 18 -1.60 19.26 -1.95
N LEU A 19 -1.09 18.35 -1.10
CA LEU A 19 -1.91 17.49 -0.25
C LEU A 19 -2.77 18.30 0.73
N ALA A 20 -2.19 19.33 1.36
CA ALA A 20 -2.91 20.19 2.30
C ALA A 20 -4.00 21.04 1.62
N ILE A 21 -3.79 21.44 0.36
CA ILE A 21 -4.79 22.19 -0.42
C ILE A 21 -5.89 21.24 -0.93
N ALA A 22 -5.53 20.14 -1.59
CA ALA A 22 -6.48 19.25 -2.26
C ALA A 22 -7.42 18.52 -1.29
N SER A 23 -6.93 18.23 -0.08
CA SER A 23 -7.71 17.58 0.98
C SER A 23 -8.88 18.41 1.50
N ASN A 24 -8.85 19.73 1.35
CA ASN A 24 -9.75 20.65 2.06
C ASN A 24 -9.77 20.42 3.59
N GLY A 25 -8.70 19.88 4.17
CA GLY A 25 -8.71 19.51 5.58
C GLY A 25 -8.09 18.13 5.78
N ILE A 26 -6.92 18.10 6.42
CA ILE A 26 -6.22 16.86 6.72
C ILE A 26 -5.58 16.92 8.11
N TYR A 27 -5.70 15.84 8.89
CA TYR A 27 -5.01 15.76 10.18
C TYR A 27 -3.50 15.69 9.98
N GLU A 28 -2.77 16.27 10.93
CA GLU A 28 -1.31 16.13 11.01
C GLU A 28 -0.89 14.66 11.03
N SER A 29 -1.60 13.83 11.80
CA SER A 29 -1.35 12.38 11.89
C SER A 29 -1.65 11.66 10.58
N THR A 30 -2.60 12.14 9.78
CA THR A 30 -2.90 11.57 8.46
C THR A 30 -1.80 11.92 7.48
N LEU A 31 -1.29 13.16 7.49
CA LEU A 31 -0.10 13.55 6.71
C LEU A 31 1.13 12.71 7.11
N GLU A 32 1.34 12.47 8.41
CA GLU A 32 2.41 11.61 8.90
C GLU A 32 2.32 10.19 8.31
N LYS A 33 1.11 9.61 8.27
CA LYS A 33 0.86 8.29 7.66
C LYS A 33 1.05 8.29 6.14
N LEU A 34 0.54 9.28 5.42
CA LEU A 34 0.65 9.35 3.96
C LEU A 34 2.10 9.54 3.55
N LEU A 35 2.73 10.62 4.04
CA LEU A 35 4.09 11.00 3.68
C LEU A 35 5.15 10.07 4.29
N GLN A 36 4.75 9.29 5.29
CA GLN A 36 5.60 8.37 6.04
C GLN A 36 6.79 9.09 6.66
N CYS A 37 6.59 10.30 7.18
CA CYS A 37 7.67 11.15 7.65
C CYS A 37 7.77 11.13 9.17
N ASN A 38 8.88 11.68 9.69
CA ASN A 38 8.99 11.97 11.11
C ASN A 38 8.12 13.19 11.46
N ARG A 39 7.37 13.09 12.55
CA ARG A 39 6.51 14.16 13.07
C ARG A 39 7.22 15.51 13.24
N ILE A 40 8.42 15.55 13.82
CA ILE A 40 9.18 16.80 14.04
C ILE A 40 9.49 17.49 12.70
N GLY A 41 9.92 16.71 11.71
CA GLY A 41 10.22 17.23 10.37
C GLY A 41 8.96 17.74 9.65
N LEU A 42 7.82 17.05 9.84
CA LEU A 42 6.53 17.47 9.31
C LEU A 42 6.05 18.78 9.96
N GLU A 43 6.06 18.85 11.29
CA GLU A 43 5.65 20.04 12.05
C GLU A 43 6.47 21.27 11.64
N ALA A 44 7.78 21.13 11.45
CA ALA A 44 8.64 22.24 11.01
C ALA A 44 8.23 22.78 9.64
N ARG A 45 7.93 21.89 8.67
CA ARG A 45 7.51 22.31 7.32
C ARG A 45 6.12 22.91 7.31
N LEU A 46 5.18 22.34 8.06
CA LEU A 46 3.84 22.88 8.21
C LEU A 46 3.85 24.29 8.81
N LYS A 47 4.70 24.55 9.81
CA LYS A 47 4.91 25.91 10.36
C LYS A 47 5.42 26.89 9.30
N THR A 48 6.31 26.47 8.42
CA THR A 48 6.79 27.31 7.32
C THR A 48 5.64 27.65 6.35
N LEU A 49 4.86 26.65 5.91
CA LEU A 49 3.71 26.87 5.02
C LEU A 49 2.64 27.78 5.67
N GLU A 50 2.41 27.64 6.97
CA GLU A 50 1.52 28.50 7.75
C GLU A 50 2.05 29.94 7.86
N LYS A 51 3.35 30.13 8.13
CA LYS A 51 4.00 31.45 8.16
C LYS A 51 3.85 32.19 6.83
N HIS A 52 3.92 31.47 5.71
CA HIS A 52 3.69 32.01 4.37
C HIS A 52 2.20 32.17 4.02
N LYS A 53 1.28 31.85 4.93
CA LYS A 53 -0.19 31.94 4.76
C LYS A 53 -0.72 31.10 3.60
N TRP A 54 -0.01 30.04 3.21
CA TRP A 54 -0.47 29.12 2.16
C TRP A 54 -1.46 28.09 2.67
N ILE A 55 -1.36 27.75 3.95
CA ILE A 55 -2.29 26.91 4.70
C ILE A 55 -2.58 27.54 6.06
N SER A 56 -3.60 27.04 6.74
CA SER A 56 -3.96 27.45 8.09
C SER A 56 -4.08 26.22 9.00
N LYS A 57 -3.57 26.33 10.22
CA LYS A 57 -3.71 25.32 11.26
C LYS A 57 -4.98 25.56 12.07
N LYS A 58 -5.76 24.51 12.31
CA LYS A 58 -6.87 24.54 13.26
C LYS A 58 -6.77 23.35 14.22
N LYS A 59 -7.36 23.52 15.41
CA LYS A 59 -7.46 22.48 16.42
C LYS A 59 -8.91 22.02 16.50
N LEU A 60 -9.14 20.71 16.37
CA LEU A 60 -10.43 20.07 16.61
C LEU A 60 -10.24 19.01 17.69
N SER A 61 -10.81 19.24 18.86
CA SER A 61 -10.60 18.41 20.05
C SER A 61 -9.09 18.24 20.35
N LYS A 62 -8.57 17.01 20.38
CA LYS A 62 -7.17 16.69 20.65
C LYS A 62 -6.27 16.70 19.41
N HIS A 63 -6.80 16.99 18.23
CA HIS A 63 -6.09 16.87 16.95
C HIS A 63 -5.88 18.22 16.26
N PHE A 64 -4.75 18.33 15.55
CA PHE A 64 -4.47 19.45 14.65
C PHE A 64 -4.73 19.03 13.21
N TYR A 65 -5.30 19.94 12.43
CA TYR A 65 -5.54 19.76 11.01
C TYR A 65 -5.16 21.02 10.24
N TYR A 66 -4.78 20.82 8.98
CA TYR A 66 -4.25 21.85 8.10
C TYR A 66 -5.06 21.90 6.82
N ALA A 67 -5.38 23.10 6.35
CA ALA A 67 -6.10 23.29 5.10
C ALA A 67 -5.92 24.71 4.56
N LYS A 68 -6.20 24.90 3.27
CA LYS A 68 -6.49 26.22 2.69
C LYS A 68 -7.98 26.57 2.77
N LYS A 69 -8.84 25.58 2.48
CA LYS A 69 -10.30 25.61 2.68
C LYS A 69 -10.64 24.51 3.67
N PHE A 70 -11.49 24.78 4.66
CA PHE A 70 -11.81 23.82 5.72
C PHE A 70 -13.13 23.09 5.46
N ASP A 71 -13.02 21.77 5.33
CA ASP A 71 -14.08 20.79 5.18
C ASP A 71 -13.74 19.62 6.13
N LEU A 72 -14.60 19.40 7.12
CA LEU A 72 -14.36 18.41 8.17
C LEU A 72 -14.79 17.00 7.76
N ASP A 73 -15.61 16.87 6.72
CA ASP A 73 -16.22 15.61 6.33
C ASP A 73 -15.16 14.65 5.76
N ASN A 74 -14.15 15.20 5.09
CA ASN A 74 -13.07 14.42 4.47
C ASN A 74 -12.04 13.88 5.46
N LEU A 75 -11.99 14.39 6.70
CA LEU A 75 -10.94 14.09 7.66
C LEU A 75 -10.87 12.58 8.00
N LYS A 76 -12.03 11.96 8.23
CA LYS A 76 -12.11 10.52 8.54
C LYS A 76 -11.84 9.67 7.30
N HIS A 77 -12.31 10.10 6.13
CA HIS A 77 -12.09 9.42 4.87
C HIS A 77 -10.60 9.33 4.52
N LEU A 78 -9.89 10.45 4.63
CA LEU A 78 -8.45 10.52 4.36
C LEU A 78 -7.65 9.72 5.39
N ASP A 79 -8.04 9.73 6.68
CA ASP A 79 -7.35 8.92 7.68
C ASP A 79 -7.51 7.41 7.42
N LEU A 80 -8.70 6.99 6.99
CA LEU A 80 -8.97 5.59 6.64
C LEU A 80 -8.16 5.14 5.40
N GLN A 81 -8.09 5.97 4.36
CA GLN A 81 -7.24 5.72 3.19
C GLN A 81 -5.75 5.67 3.57
N ALA A 82 -5.30 6.56 4.47
CA ALA A 82 -3.92 6.56 4.96
C ALA A 82 -3.58 5.30 5.78
N ASN A 83 -4.54 4.71 6.49
CA ASN A 83 -4.36 3.43 7.17
C ASN A 83 -4.17 2.27 6.18
N ALA A 84 -4.95 2.24 5.09
CA ALA A 84 -4.77 1.26 4.02
C ALA A 84 -3.37 1.39 3.38
N LEU A 85 -2.94 2.63 3.10
CA LEU A 85 -1.59 2.89 2.59
C LEU A 85 -0.51 2.37 3.55
N GLN A 86 -0.62 2.63 4.86
CA GLN A 86 0.31 2.10 5.87
C GLN A 86 0.34 0.58 5.92
N LYS A 87 -0.81 -0.09 5.68
CA LYS A 87 -0.85 -1.54 5.60
C LYS A 87 -0.07 -2.06 4.39
N MET A 88 -0.18 -1.41 3.24
CA MET A 88 0.61 -1.80 2.05
C MET A 88 2.11 -1.68 2.31
N LEU A 89 2.56 -0.64 3.01
CA LEU A 89 3.97 -0.51 3.40
C LEU A 89 4.42 -1.65 4.31
N THR A 90 3.53 -2.11 5.20
CA THR A 90 3.79 -3.26 6.08
C THR A 90 3.95 -4.55 5.31
N LEU A 91 3.30 -4.68 4.14
CA LEU A 91 3.51 -5.78 3.21
C LEU A 91 4.84 -5.71 2.47
N GLY A 92 5.59 -4.61 2.56
CA GLY A 92 6.95 -4.49 2.00
C GLY A 92 7.06 -3.59 0.77
N PHE A 93 5.99 -2.89 0.43
CA PHE A 93 6.00 -1.91 -0.65
C PHE A 93 6.55 -0.55 -0.20
N ARG A 94 7.03 0.24 -1.15
CA ARG A 94 7.41 1.65 -1.01
C ARG A 94 6.47 2.49 -1.85
N THR A 95 6.28 3.75 -1.49
CA THR A 95 5.46 4.68 -2.27
C THR A 95 6.29 5.85 -2.79
N ALA A 96 5.88 6.39 -3.93
CA ALA A 96 6.25 7.73 -4.38
C ALA A 96 5.03 8.43 -5.01
N ASN A 97 5.18 9.73 -5.26
CA ASN A 97 4.25 10.59 -5.98
C ASN A 97 2.84 10.51 -5.40
N LEU A 98 2.69 10.96 -4.14
CA LEU A 98 1.39 10.99 -3.48
C LEU A 98 0.60 12.21 -3.95
N SER A 99 -0.66 11.98 -4.28
CA SER A 99 -1.61 13.07 -4.55
C SER A 99 -2.99 12.74 -3.99
N ILE A 100 -3.82 13.77 -3.82
CA ILE A 100 -5.22 13.64 -3.43
C ILE A 100 -6.04 14.22 -4.57
N ALA A 101 -7.00 13.44 -5.08
CA ALA A 101 -7.95 13.92 -6.07
C ALA A 101 -8.78 15.08 -5.51
N THR A 102 -9.11 16.06 -6.34
CA THR A 102 -9.92 17.21 -5.93
C THR A 102 -11.43 16.94 -5.90
N ASN A 103 -11.85 15.76 -6.37
CA ASN A 103 -13.24 15.31 -6.39
C ASN A 103 -13.83 15.06 -4.98
N GLN A 104 -15.10 14.69 -4.92
CA GLN A 104 -15.81 14.48 -3.65
C GLN A 104 -15.26 13.31 -2.83
N GLN A 105 -14.75 12.25 -3.46
CA GLN A 105 -14.19 11.10 -2.75
C GLN A 105 -12.78 11.32 -2.19
N LYS A 106 -12.09 12.38 -2.63
CA LYS A 106 -10.73 12.72 -2.18
C LYS A 106 -9.78 11.53 -2.24
N GLN A 107 -9.81 10.78 -3.35
CA GLN A 107 -9.02 9.57 -3.50
C GLN A 107 -7.53 9.89 -3.39
N VAL A 108 -6.83 9.16 -2.53
CA VAL A 108 -5.37 9.19 -2.44
C VAL A 108 -4.81 8.32 -3.55
N THR A 109 -3.95 8.87 -4.39
CA THR A 109 -3.22 8.10 -5.41
C THR A 109 -1.75 8.04 -5.06
N ALA A 110 -1.11 6.94 -5.38
CA ALA A 110 0.31 6.71 -5.13
C ALA A 110 0.89 5.75 -6.17
N PHE A 111 2.17 5.86 -6.45
CA PHE A 111 2.90 4.80 -7.15
C PHE A 111 3.57 3.89 -6.14
N PHE A 112 3.27 2.60 -6.22
CA PHE A 112 3.83 1.58 -5.37
C PHE A 112 4.99 0.89 -6.06
N TYR A 113 6.12 0.81 -5.37
CA TYR A 113 7.31 0.11 -5.80
C TYR A 113 7.53 -1.08 -4.89
N SER A 114 7.61 -2.28 -5.46
CA SER A 114 8.09 -3.42 -4.71
C SER A 114 9.59 -3.30 -4.44
N SER A 115 10.01 -3.59 -3.21
CA SER A 115 11.40 -3.46 -2.79
C SER A 115 12.31 -4.62 -3.21
N VAL A 116 11.92 -5.41 -4.23
CA VAL A 116 12.81 -6.43 -4.84
C VAL A 116 14.15 -5.79 -5.27
N ARG A 117 14.12 -4.54 -5.76
CA ARG A 117 15.32 -3.73 -6.04
C ARG A 117 16.23 -3.49 -4.83
N ASN A 118 15.69 -3.23 -3.63
CA ASN A 118 16.50 -2.92 -2.44
C ASN A 118 17.05 -4.16 -1.72
N ILE A 119 16.62 -5.35 -2.12
CA ILE A 119 17.28 -6.61 -1.73
C ILE A 119 18.60 -6.76 -2.49
N TYR A 120 18.67 -6.28 -3.74
CA TYR A 120 19.82 -6.49 -4.63
C TYR A 120 20.69 -5.24 -4.91
N ASN A 121 20.19 -4.02 -4.70
CA ASN A 121 20.92 -2.76 -4.99
C ASN A 121 21.55 -2.08 -3.75
N HIS A 122 21.78 -2.81 -2.66
CA HIS A 122 22.80 -2.33 -1.72
C HIS A 122 24.13 -2.38 -2.46
N LYS A 123 24.63 -1.20 -2.84
CA LYS A 123 25.98 -0.94 -3.36
C LYS A 123 27.01 -1.70 -2.53
N ASN A 124 27.33 -2.91 -2.97
CA ASN A 124 28.61 -3.59 -2.85
C ASN A 124 28.50 -4.87 -3.67
N PHE A 125 29.46 -5.01 -4.56
CA PHE A 125 29.64 -6.03 -5.59
C PHE A 125 29.82 -7.47 -5.04
N SER A 126 29.33 -7.79 -3.85
CA SER A 126 29.56 -9.05 -3.12
C SER A 126 28.38 -10.03 -3.12
N GLN A 127 27.22 -9.69 -3.71
CA GLN A 127 26.04 -10.59 -3.76
C GLN A 127 25.82 -11.32 -5.08
N LYS A 128 26.52 -10.96 -6.17
CA LYS A 128 26.53 -11.79 -7.41
C LYS A 128 26.94 -13.25 -7.14
N PRO A 129 27.97 -13.52 -6.30
CA PRO A 129 28.32 -14.88 -5.91
C PRO A 129 27.20 -15.61 -5.15
N GLN A 130 26.44 -14.90 -4.31
CA GLN A 130 25.34 -15.48 -3.53
C GLN A 130 24.10 -15.76 -4.39
N ALA A 131 23.74 -14.86 -5.31
CA ALA A 131 22.64 -15.11 -6.24
C ALA A 131 22.97 -16.27 -7.20
N SER A 132 24.22 -16.33 -7.67
CA SER A 132 24.70 -17.45 -8.48
C SER A 132 24.78 -18.75 -7.68
N GLN A 133 25.17 -18.71 -6.40
CA GLN A 133 25.11 -19.88 -5.51
C GLN A 133 23.68 -20.36 -5.29
N LEU A 134 22.72 -19.47 -5.03
CA LEU A 134 21.31 -19.81 -4.85
C LEU A 134 20.67 -20.32 -6.15
N PHE A 135 21.01 -19.73 -7.29
CA PHE A 135 20.68 -20.24 -8.62
C PHE A 135 21.23 -21.65 -8.83
N ASN A 136 22.48 -21.90 -8.45
CA ASN A 136 23.11 -23.22 -8.56
C ASN A 136 22.57 -24.25 -7.55
N GLN A 137 21.98 -23.79 -6.44
CA GLN A 137 21.28 -24.62 -5.45
C GLN A 137 19.82 -24.91 -5.82
N CYS A 138 19.30 -24.33 -6.90
CA CYS A 138 17.97 -24.65 -7.39
C CYS A 138 17.92 -26.11 -7.86
N LEU A 139 16.97 -26.85 -7.29
CA LEU A 139 16.82 -28.30 -7.46
C LEU A 139 16.33 -28.73 -8.86
N SER A 140 15.96 -27.78 -9.73
CA SER A 140 15.50 -28.05 -11.10
C SER A 140 15.77 -26.89 -12.04
N ASN A 141 15.70 -27.16 -13.35
CA ASN A 141 15.85 -26.14 -14.38
C ASN A 141 14.67 -25.14 -14.40
N GLU A 142 13.43 -25.57 -14.10
CA GLU A 142 12.33 -24.61 -13.95
C GLU A 142 12.53 -23.68 -12.75
N ASN A 143 13.10 -24.17 -11.64
CA ASN A 143 13.41 -23.32 -10.48
C ASN A 143 14.49 -22.29 -10.80
N LYS A 144 15.47 -22.65 -11.64
CA LYS A 144 16.51 -21.74 -12.15
C LYS A 144 15.92 -20.67 -13.05
N GLU A 145 15.09 -21.07 -14.01
CA GLU A 145 14.43 -20.15 -14.95
C GLU A 145 13.46 -19.20 -14.21
N PHE A 146 12.77 -19.71 -13.19
CA PHE A 146 11.92 -18.94 -12.29
C PHE A 146 12.71 -17.95 -11.44
N TYR A 147 13.83 -18.37 -10.84
CA TYR A 147 14.72 -17.51 -10.07
C TYR A 147 15.25 -16.36 -10.94
N MET A 148 15.63 -16.66 -12.20
CA MET A 148 16.04 -15.66 -13.18
C MET A 148 14.93 -14.66 -13.48
N LYS A 149 13.72 -15.12 -13.83
CA LYS A 149 12.55 -14.25 -14.06
C LYS A 149 12.24 -13.37 -12.84
N PHE A 150 12.28 -13.92 -11.63
CA PHE A 150 12.08 -13.18 -10.39
C PHE A 150 13.15 -12.09 -10.15
N THR A 151 14.39 -12.35 -10.56
CA THR A 151 15.48 -11.35 -10.53
C THR A 151 15.46 -10.36 -11.69
N GLU A 152 14.77 -10.67 -12.78
CA GLU A 152 14.65 -9.85 -14.00
C GLU A 152 13.44 -8.90 -13.99
N TYR A 153 12.32 -9.27 -13.36
CA TYR A 153 11.17 -8.37 -13.14
C TYR A 153 11.45 -7.36 -12.01
N GLN A 154 12.38 -6.45 -12.28
CA GLN A 154 13.07 -5.63 -11.28
C GLN A 154 12.25 -4.46 -10.72
N HIS A 155 11.18 -4.03 -11.40
CA HIS A 155 10.38 -2.85 -11.03
C HIS A 155 8.88 -3.09 -11.23
N VAL A 156 8.22 -3.74 -10.27
CA VAL A 156 6.75 -3.63 -10.19
C VAL A 156 6.43 -2.24 -9.66
N GLN A 157 6.10 -1.34 -10.59
CA GLN A 157 5.53 -0.02 -10.32
C GLN A 157 4.05 -0.10 -10.64
N ILE A 158 3.20 -0.06 -9.61
CA ILE A 158 1.74 -0.10 -9.80
C ILE A 158 1.17 1.22 -9.31
N PRO A 159 0.46 1.98 -10.15
CA PRO A 159 -0.34 3.08 -9.65
C PRO A 159 -1.53 2.51 -8.84
N ILE A 160 -1.69 3.00 -7.63
CA ILE A 160 -2.74 2.59 -6.70
C ILE A 160 -3.62 3.77 -6.40
N GLN A 161 -4.93 3.54 -6.38
CA GLN A 161 -5.93 4.50 -5.96
C GLN A 161 -6.63 3.98 -4.71
N PHE A 162 -6.60 4.77 -3.64
CA PHE A 162 -7.34 4.50 -2.41
C PHE A 162 -8.61 5.34 -2.41
N SER A 163 -9.70 4.70 -2.01
CA SER A 163 -10.99 5.30 -1.74
C SER A 163 -11.45 4.84 -0.36
N SER A 164 -12.46 5.48 0.22
CA SER A 164 -13.03 5.03 1.49
C SER A 164 -14.53 5.17 1.52
N ALA A 165 -15.18 4.25 2.23
CA ALA A 165 -16.62 4.21 2.40
C ALA A 165 -16.99 3.81 3.84
N PHE A 166 -17.82 4.62 4.48
CA PHE A 166 -18.44 4.31 5.78
C PHE A 166 -19.85 3.73 5.58
N ASP A 167 -20.50 4.08 4.47
CA ASP A 167 -21.82 3.60 4.06
C ASP A 167 -21.88 3.23 2.57
N GLU A 168 -23.02 2.70 2.12
CA GLU A 168 -23.24 2.22 0.75
C GLU A 168 -23.28 3.33 -0.32
N ASN A 169 -23.67 4.54 0.07
CA ASN A 169 -23.79 5.70 -0.83
C ASN A 169 -22.42 6.30 -1.16
N GLN A 170 -21.42 6.01 -0.32
CA GLN A 170 -20.04 6.44 -0.50
C GLN A 170 -19.19 5.45 -1.30
N LEU A 171 -19.73 4.29 -1.68
CA LEU A 171 -18.98 3.28 -2.42
C LEU A 171 -18.56 3.82 -3.81
N PRO A 172 -17.26 3.73 -4.16
CA PRO A 172 -16.76 4.18 -5.46
C PRO A 172 -17.31 3.36 -6.62
N HIS A 173 -17.14 3.90 -7.82
CA HIS A 173 -17.29 3.18 -9.07
C HIS A 173 -15.93 3.05 -9.75
N THR A 174 -15.78 2.03 -10.58
CA THR A 174 -14.54 1.84 -11.36
C THR A 174 -14.53 2.77 -12.56
N HIS A 175 -13.58 3.71 -12.61
CA HIS A 175 -13.50 4.75 -13.67
C HIS A 175 -12.27 4.64 -14.59
N SER A 176 -11.28 3.80 -14.25
CA SER A 176 -10.08 3.56 -15.06
C SER A 176 -9.70 2.09 -14.92
N LEU A 177 -8.85 1.57 -15.81
CA LEU A 177 -8.19 0.26 -15.65
C LEU A 177 -6.70 0.38 -15.35
N ASP A 178 -6.18 1.61 -15.33
CA ASP A 178 -4.75 1.88 -15.22
C ASP A 178 -4.26 1.71 -13.79
N THR A 179 -5.18 1.76 -12.81
CA THR A 179 -4.89 1.70 -11.37
C THR A 179 -5.38 0.42 -10.71
N LEU A 180 -4.62 -0.03 -9.70
CA LEU A 180 -5.13 -0.92 -8.67
C LEU A 180 -6.01 -0.11 -7.71
N ASP A 181 -7.31 -0.40 -7.72
CA ASP A 181 -8.28 0.26 -6.85
C ASP A 181 -8.37 -0.45 -5.49
N ILE A 182 -8.36 0.36 -4.44
CA ILE A 182 -8.50 -0.09 -3.05
C ILE A 182 -9.65 0.68 -2.39
N ILE A 183 -10.59 -0.05 -1.78
CA ILE A 183 -11.65 0.52 -0.94
C ILE A 183 -11.31 0.26 0.52
N ALA A 184 -11.12 1.33 1.29
CA ALA A 184 -10.90 1.26 2.72
C ALA A 184 -12.25 1.43 3.46
N ILE A 185 -12.62 0.42 4.25
CA ILE A 185 -13.85 0.38 5.05
C ILE A 185 -13.52 0.19 6.54
N PRO A 186 -14.35 0.72 7.44
CA PRO A 186 -14.07 0.63 8.87
C PRO A 186 -14.22 -0.81 9.40
N THR A 187 -15.27 -1.53 8.99
CA THR A 187 -15.65 -2.85 9.52
C THR A 187 -16.10 -3.79 8.39
N LYS A 188 -16.51 -5.01 8.73
CA LYS A 188 -17.09 -5.96 7.76
C LYS A 188 -18.54 -5.63 7.36
N GLU A 189 -19.19 -4.67 8.02
CA GLU A 189 -20.60 -4.34 7.79
C GLU A 189 -20.85 -3.78 6.37
N GLN A 190 -19.85 -3.17 5.75
CA GLN A 190 -19.95 -2.63 4.38
C GLN A 190 -19.77 -3.71 3.29
N LEU A 191 -19.32 -4.93 3.63
CA LEU A 191 -19.04 -5.99 2.65
C LEU A 191 -20.25 -6.41 1.81
N PRO A 192 -21.47 -6.56 2.34
CA PRO A 192 -22.64 -6.90 1.52
C PRO A 192 -22.91 -5.86 0.43
N ALA A 193 -22.80 -4.56 0.75
CA ALA A 193 -23.01 -3.48 -0.21
C ALA A 193 -21.93 -3.47 -1.31
N ILE A 194 -20.67 -3.73 -0.95
CA ILE A 194 -19.58 -3.90 -1.93
C ILE A 194 -19.91 -5.09 -2.85
N ARG A 195 -20.22 -6.25 -2.27
CA ARG A 195 -20.53 -7.47 -3.02
C ARG A 195 -21.68 -7.28 -4.01
N ASN A 196 -22.70 -6.52 -3.64
CA ASN A 196 -23.85 -6.23 -4.51
C ASN A 196 -23.48 -5.35 -5.72
N LYS A 197 -22.45 -4.50 -5.59
CA LYS A 197 -21.94 -3.65 -6.69
C LYS A 197 -20.86 -4.33 -7.53
N LEU A 198 -20.33 -5.50 -7.13
CA LEU A 198 -19.35 -6.24 -7.93
C LEU A 198 -19.96 -6.72 -9.25
N ARG A 199 -19.25 -6.54 -10.35
CA ARG A 199 -19.60 -7.08 -11.67
C ARG A 199 -18.37 -7.73 -12.31
N ASP A 200 -18.64 -8.77 -13.09
CA ASP A 200 -17.60 -9.38 -13.92
C ASP A 200 -16.99 -8.33 -14.83
N PHE A 201 -15.67 -8.33 -14.92
CA PHE A 201 -14.95 -7.37 -15.75
C PHE A 201 -15.42 -7.37 -17.20
N ASN A 202 -15.70 -6.18 -17.71
CA ASN A 202 -15.94 -5.93 -19.11
C ASN A 202 -15.23 -4.63 -19.52
N MET A 203 -14.17 -4.77 -20.33
CA MET A 203 -13.31 -3.65 -20.76
C MET A 203 -14.09 -2.52 -21.46
N TYR A 204 -15.21 -2.86 -22.12
CA TYR A 204 -16.01 -1.90 -22.88
C TYR A 204 -16.97 -1.06 -22.02
N LYS A 205 -17.06 -1.32 -20.71
CA LYS A 205 -18.01 -0.66 -19.80
C LYS A 205 -17.38 0.30 -18.78
N VAL A 206 -16.06 0.54 -18.84
CA VAL A 206 -15.36 1.29 -17.77
C VAL A 206 -15.52 2.80 -17.93
N GLN A 207 -15.52 3.29 -19.17
CA GLN A 207 -15.65 4.72 -19.44
C GLN A 207 -17.07 5.18 -19.05
N ASN A 208 -17.15 6.17 -18.16
CA ASN A 208 -18.40 6.70 -17.59
C ASN A 208 -19.23 5.72 -16.74
N ASN A 209 -18.62 4.66 -16.21
CA ASN A 209 -19.30 3.79 -15.27
C ASN A 209 -19.74 4.54 -14.00
N ILE A 210 -21.01 4.38 -13.64
CA ILE A 210 -21.64 4.94 -12.42
C ILE A 210 -22.32 3.87 -11.57
N GLU A 211 -22.16 2.59 -11.89
CA GLU A 211 -22.98 1.53 -11.29
C GLU A 211 -22.14 0.48 -10.58
N PHE A 212 -21.04 0.04 -11.19
CA PHE A 212 -20.33 -1.15 -10.73
C PHE A 212 -18.96 -0.88 -10.14
N ILE A 213 -18.53 -1.83 -9.31
CA ILE A 213 -17.16 -2.00 -8.85
C ILE A 213 -16.59 -3.21 -9.59
N ARG A 214 -15.37 -3.08 -10.12
CA ARG A 214 -14.66 -4.20 -10.75
C ARG A 214 -14.47 -5.36 -9.78
N ASP A 215 -14.53 -6.57 -10.31
CA ASP A 215 -14.40 -7.82 -9.55
C ASP A 215 -13.01 -8.08 -8.97
N ASP A 216 -11.99 -7.40 -9.49
CA ASP A 216 -10.63 -7.44 -8.97
C ASP A 216 -10.34 -6.33 -7.95
N ILE A 217 -11.35 -5.67 -7.38
CA ILE A 217 -11.15 -4.67 -6.32
C ILE A 217 -10.48 -5.25 -5.07
N LEU A 218 -9.58 -4.46 -4.45
CA LEU A 218 -9.03 -4.79 -3.14
C LEU A 218 -9.74 -4.02 -2.03
N ILE A 219 -9.99 -4.68 -0.90
CA ILE A 219 -10.74 -4.11 0.24
C ILE A 219 -9.82 -4.09 1.46
N TYR A 220 -9.57 -2.91 2.03
CA TYR A 220 -8.94 -2.78 3.34
C TYR A 220 -9.99 -2.66 4.43
N ILE A 221 -9.93 -3.52 5.44
CA ILE A 221 -10.84 -3.46 6.60
C ILE A 221 -10.04 -2.98 7.81
N GLN A 222 -10.38 -1.79 8.32
CA GLN A 222 -9.63 -1.14 9.40
C GLN A 222 -9.66 -1.93 10.70
N SER A 223 -10.82 -2.49 11.08
CA SER A 223 -10.98 -3.28 12.30
C SER A 223 -10.10 -4.53 12.33
N GLU A 224 -9.74 -5.06 11.16
CA GLU A 224 -8.88 -6.25 11.03
C GLU A 224 -7.45 -5.91 10.59
N ASP A 225 -7.23 -4.63 10.25
CA ASP A 225 -5.98 -4.11 9.73
C ASP A 225 -5.41 -5.02 8.61
N CYS A 226 -6.26 -5.44 7.68
CA CYS A 226 -5.96 -6.43 6.64
C CYS A 226 -6.63 -6.10 5.31
N PHE A 227 -6.03 -6.62 4.25
CA PHE A 227 -6.59 -6.57 2.90
C PHE A 227 -7.37 -7.84 2.58
N PHE A 228 -8.37 -7.70 1.71
CA PHE A 228 -9.23 -8.76 1.23
C PHE A 228 -9.55 -8.54 -0.24
N PHE A 229 -9.92 -9.60 -0.95
CA PHE A 229 -10.47 -9.53 -2.31
C PHE A 229 -11.59 -10.56 -2.46
N TYR A 230 -12.46 -10.34 -3.44
CA TYR A 230 -13.48 -11.31 -3.82
C TYR A 230 -13.01 -12.14 -5.01
N ALA A 231 -13.33 -13.43 -5.01
CA ALA A 231 -13.21 -14.29 -6.17
C ALA A 231 -14.39 -15.26 -6.27
N LYS A 232 -14.74 -15.68 -7.48
CA LYS A 232 -15.82 -16.63 -7.70
C LYS A 232 -15.33 -18.06 -7.49
N ASN A 233 -16.13 -18.86 -6.78
CA ASN A 233 -15.96 -20.31 -6.77
C ASN A 233 -16.50 -20.94 -8.06
N GLU A 234 -16.40 -22.27 -8.16
CA GLU A 234 -16.91 -23.07 -9.28
C GLU A 234 -18.41 -22.86 -9.53
N GLN A 235 -19.17 -22.52 -8.48
CA GLN A 235 -20.60 -22.22 -8.53
C GLN A 235 -20.91 -20.75 -8.86
N ARG A 236 -19.90 -19.96 -9.27
CA ARG A 236 -19.97 -18.53 -9.58
C ARG A 236 -20.40 -17.63 -8.42
N GLN A 237 -20.27 -18.11 -7.19
CA GLN A 237 -20.56 -17.33 -5.98
C GLN A 237 -19.33 -16.58 -5.49
N TRP A 238 -19.50 -15.33 -5.08
CA TRP A 238 -18.44 -14.50 -4.52
C TRP A 238 -17.99 -15.01 -3.14
N ILE A 239 -16.72 -15.40 -3.04
CA ILE A 239 -16.03 -15.76 -1.80
C ILE A 239 -15.01 -14.67 -1.47
N LEU A 240 -14.94 -14.28 -0.19
CA LEU A 240 -13.98 -13.29 0.31
C LEU A 240 -12.70 -14.00 0.76
N TYR A 241 -11.57 -13.59 0.22
CA TYR A 241 -10.24 -14.08 0.57
C TYR A 241 -9.44 -13.01 1.30
N ARG A 242 -8.67 -13.42 2.31
CA ARG A 242 -7.82 -12.53 3.10
C ARG A 242 -6.39 -12.51 2.57
N ILE A 243 -5.79 -11.33 2.51
CA ILE A 243 -4.38 -11.13 2.20
C ILE A 243 -3.61 -10.90 3.50
N GLU A 244 -2.97 -11.95 3.97
CA GLU A 244 -2.21 -11.92 5.22
C GLU A 244 -0.76 -11.47 5.04
N ARG A 245 -0.19 -11.67 3.85
CA ARG A 245 1.25 -11.56 3.58
C ARG A 245 1.54 -11.04 2.18
N LEU A 246 2.80 -10.64 1.96
CA LEU A 246 3.29 -10.15 0.68
C LEU A 246 3.03 -11.13 -0.46
N PHE A 247 3.30 -12.42 -0.25
CA PHE A 247 3.05 -13.42 -1.27
C PHE A 247 1.56 -13.44 -1.61
N ALA A 248 0.66 -13.56 -0.63
CA ALA A 248 -0.80 -13.58 -0.89
C ALA A 248 -1.25 -12.37 -1.73
N PHE A 249 -0.62 -11.21 -1.51
CA PHE A 249 -0.85 -10.02 -2.32
C PHE A 249 -0.32 -10.17 -3.75
N ILE A 250 0.88 -10.72 -3.93
CA ILE A 250 1.46 -11.05 -5.24
C ILE A 250 0.54 -12.03 -5.99
N TYR A 251 0.08 -13.10 -5.36
CA TYR A 251 -0.85 -14.06 -5.97
C TYR A 251 -2.14 -13.39 -6.43
N TYR A 252 -2.68 -12.48 -5.61
CA TYR A 252 -3.83 -11.66 -5.99
C TYR A 252 -3.55 -10.84 -7.25
N LEU A 253 -2.43 -10.11 -7.29
CA LEU A 253 -2.01 -9.34 -8.46
C LEU A 253 -1.81 -10.18 -9.73
N SER A 254 -1.47 -11.46 -9.56
CA SER A 254 -1.15 -12.37 -10.66
C SER A 254 -2.40 -12.95 -11.33
N ASN A 255 -3.38 -13.30 -10.50
CA ASN A 255 -4.50 -14.16 -10.90
C ASN A 255 -5.82 -13.39 -11.02
N TYR A 256 -5.94 -12.24 -10.34
CA TYR A 256 -7.19 -11.50 -10.27
C TYR A 256 -7.06 -10.07 -10.78
N PHE A 257 -5.96 -9.37 -10.49
CA PHE A 257 -5.79 -7.99 -10.92
C PHE A 257 -5.77 -7.85 -12.44
N LYS A 258 -6.58 -6.92 -12.96
CA LYS A 258 -6.80 -6.69 -14.39
C LYS A 258 -6.08 -5.41 -14.78
N SER A 259 -4.97 -5.58 -15.49
CA SER A 259 -4.16 -4.49 -16.04
C SER A 259 -3.73 -4.83 -17.46
N ASN A 260 -3.46 -3.78 -18.26
CA ASN A 260 -2.83 -3.91 -19.57
C ASN A 260 -1.36 -4.35 -19.46
N GLU A 261 -0.74 -4.18 -18.28
CA GLU A 261 0.62 -4.65 -17.99
C GLU A 261 0.58 -6.06 -17.41
N LYS A 262 1.09 -7.05 -18.15
CA LYS A 262 1.08 -8.46 -17.73
C LYS A 262 2.05 -8.67 -16.56
N ILE A 263 1.53 -9.16 -15.44
CA ILE A 263 2.35 -9.76 -14.38
C ILE A 263 2.09 -11.26 -14.40
N THR A 264 3.11 -12.07 -14.75
CA THR A 264 2.94 -13.52 -14.95
C THR A 264 3.55 -14.30 -13.80
N PHE A 265 2.81 -15.23 -13.20
CA PHE A 265 3.29 -16.09 -12.11
C PHE A 265 2.90 -17.55 -12.31
N SER A 266 3.49 -18.43 -11.50
CA SER A 266 3.21 -19.86 -11.50
C SER A 266 1.80 -20.16 -10.97
N ASN A 267 1.01 -20.93 -11.72
CA ASN A 267 -0.32 -21.40 -11.31
C ASN A 267 -0.27 -22.57 -10.30
N ASP A 268 0.93 -23.02 -9.94
CA ASP A 268 1.15 -24.11 -8.98
C ASP A 268 1.09 -23.60 -7.53
N VAL A 269 -0.05 -23.86 -6.87
CA VAL A 269 -0.35 -23.46 -5.49
C VAL A 269 0.66 -24.03 -4.49
N GLU A 270 1.17 -25.25 -4.70
CA GLU A 270 2.09 -25.90 -3.77
C GLU A 270 3.48 -25.24 -3.83
N LYS A 271 4.00 -25.00 -5.05
CA LYS A 271 5.26 -24.26 -5.25
C LYS A 271 5.18 -22.86 -4.66
N TYR A 272 4.07 -22.18 -4.87
CA TYR A 272 3.84 -20.85 -4.34
C TYR A 272 3.80 -20.85 -2.79
N THR A 273 3.13 -21.83 -2.17
CA THR A 273 3.06 -21.96 -0.70
C THR A 273 4.44 -22.22 -0.08
N LYS A 274 5.29 -23.02 -0.74
CA LYS A 274 6.68 -23.27 -0.32
C LYS A 274 7.51 -21.98 -0.33
N LEU A 275 7.39 -21.17 -1.38
CA LEU A 275 8.09 -19.88 -1.49
C LEU A 275 7.65 -18.89 -0.39
N GLU A 276 6.36 -18.82 -0.11
CA GLU A 276 5.83 -17.99 0.97
C GLU A 276 6.40 -18.38 2.34
N THR A 277 6.49 -19.70 2.60
CA THR A 277 7.04 -20.23 3.87
C THR A 277 8.51 -19.84 4.07
N LEU A 278 9.32 -19.97 3.01
CA LEU A 278 10.74 -19.59 3.04
C LEU A 278 10.93 -18.10 3.29
N TYR A 279 10.14 -17.26 2.62
CA TYR A 279 10.19 -15.81 2.82
C TYR A 279 9.79 -15.40 4.23
N ALA A 280 8.73 -15.99 4.79
CA ALA A 280 8.30 -15.71 6.15
C ALA A 280 9.42 -15.99 7.15
N LYS A 281 10.08 -17.16 7.04
CA LYS A 281 11.22 -17.56 7.88
C LYS A 281 12.40 -16.59 7.73
N SER A 282 12.72 -16.17 6.51
CA SER A 282 13.78 -15.19 6.25
C SER A 282 13.49 -13.81 6.88
N SER A 283 12.26 -13.31 6.75
CA SER A 283 11.82 -12.04 7.33
C SER A 283 11.88 -12.06 8.86
N GLU A 284 11.47 -13.17 9.47
CA GLU A 284 11.57 -13.39 10.92
C GLU A 284 13.03 -13.37 11.39
N ASN A 285 13.91 -14.14 10.73
CA ASN A 285 15.34 -14.17 11.02
C ASN A 285 15.97 -12.78 10.92
N ARG A 286 15.60 -11.99 9.90
CA ARG A 286 16.08 -10.61 9.72
C ARG A 286 15.65 -9.70 10.87
N LYS A 287 14.41 -9.82 11.34
CA LYS A 287 13.92 -9.06 12.51
C LYS A 287 14.68 -9.44 13.79
N GLN A 288 14.89 -10.74 14.01
CA GLN A 288 15.65 -11.23 15.16
C GLN A 288 17.10 -10.72 15.14
N TYR A 289 17.79 -10.86 13.99
CA TYR A 289 19.16 -10.37 13.82
C TYR A 289 19.28 -8.86 14.05
N ASN A 290 18.40 -8.07 13.45
CA ASN A 290 18.37 -6.61 13.65
C ASN A 290 18.11 -6.21 15.12
N THR A 291 17.32 -7.01 15.84
CA THR A 291 17.04 -6.79 17.26
C THR A 291 18.26 -7.08 18.13
N ILE A 292 18.98 -8.17 17.84
CA ILE A 292 20.23 -8.53 18.53
C ILE A 292 21.33 -7.49 18.25
N ALA A 293 21.47 -7.05 16.99
CA ALA A 293 22.45 -6.03 16.61
C ALA A 293 22.21 -4.70 17.36
N LYS A 294 20.95 -4.25 17.46
CA LYS A 294 20.58 -3.06 18.23
C LYS A 294 20.86 -3.22 19.74
N LYS A 295 20.60 -4.40 20.31
CA LYS A 295 20.94 -4.68 21.72
C LYS A 295 22.45 -4.62 21.97
N LYS A 296 23.27 -5.19 21.07
CA LYS A 296 24.73 -5.13 21.15
C LYS A 296 25.28 -3.71 21.00
N ALA A 297 24.74 -2.91 20.08
CA ALA A 297 25.12 -1.51 19.90
C ALA A 297 24.82 -0.65 21.14
N LYS A 298 23.65 -0.84 21.77
CA LYS A 298 23.31 -0.17 23.04
C LYS A 298 24.27 -0.54 24.17
N LYS A 299 24.63 -1.82 24.31
CA LYS A 299 25.60 -2.26 25.32
C LYS A 299 26.99 -1.64 25.15
N LYS A 300 27.44 -1.46 23.90
CA LYS A 300 28.71 -0.76 23.60
C LYS A 300 28.70 0.72 24.02
N HIS A 301 27.58 1.40 23.85
CA HIS A 301 27.44 2.81 24.22
C HIS A 301 27.18 3.04 25.72
N SER A 302 26.76 2.03 26.48
CA SER A 302 26.62 2.11 27.93
C SER A 302 27.88 1.71 28.70
N LEU A 303 28.94 1.30 27.99
CA LEU A 303 30.25 0.91 28.52
C LEU A 303 31.35 1.92 28.14
N SER A 304 30.96 3.06 27.57
CA SER A 304 31.79 4.24 27.29
C SER A 304 31.28 5.38 28.16
#